data_AF-A0AAU9D031-F1
#
_entry.id   AF-A0AAU9D031-F1
#
_cell.length_a   1.000
_cell.length_b   1.000
_cell.length_c   1.000
_cell.angle_alpha   90.00
_cell.angle_beta   90.00
_cell.angle_gamma   90.00
#
_symmetry.space_group_name_H-M   'P 1'
#
loop_
_entity.id
_entity.type
_entity.pdbx_description
1 polymer ?
#
loop_
_entity_poly.entity_id
_entity_poly.type
_entity_poly.pdbx_seq_one_letter_code
_entity_poly.pdbx_strand_id
1 'polypeptide(L)'
;MRPSHLAPVCLFIMVLLLAACTGTVQETPPPLTIPQIIALSRQGESASEIIARIRASHTLYRLLPNQIERLRREGVPEAVIDYIQRQYRQAVRRYPELNDWESWILYEGYWYATPDGGADVWLEE
;
A
#
# COMPACT_ATOMS: atom_id res chain seq x y z
N MET A 1 -47.24 -34.97 -25.59
CA MET A 1 -45.97 -34.45 -26.17
C MET A 1 -45.88 -32.97 -25.82
N ARG A 2 -45.45 -32.67 -24.59
CA ARG A 2 -44.09 -32.27 -24.16
C ARG A 2 -43.65 -30.94 -24.78
N PRO A 3 -43.49 -29.87 -23.98
CA PRO A 3 -43.68 -28.52 -24.46
C PRO A 3 -42.36 -27.85 -24.85
N SER A 4 -42.47 -26.91 -25.78
CA SER A 4 -41.45 -26.03 -26.33
C SER A 4 -40.92 -25.01 -25.30
N HIS A 5 -40.29 -25.48 -24.22
CA HIS A 5 -39.65 -24.63 -23.19
C HIS A 5 -38.11 -24.65 -23.22
N LEU A 6 -37.50 -25.41 -24.13
CA LEU A 6 -36.04 -25.52 -24.23
C LEU A 6 -35.36 -24.27 -24.83
N ALA A 7 -36.05 -23.55 -25.72
CA ALA A 7 -35.52 -22.34 -26.36
C ALA A 7 -35.34 -21.13 -25.40
N PRO A 8 -36.32 -20.76 -24.54
CA PRO A 8 -36.17 -19.59 -23.66
C PRO A 8 -35.19 -19.83 -22.51
N VAL A 9 -35.00 -21.08 -22.07
CA VAL A 9 -34.08 -21.43 -20.96
C VAL A 9 -32.62 -21.26 -21.39
N CYS A 10 -32.25 -21.66 -22.61
CA CYS A 10 -30.90 -21.43 -23.14
C CYS A 10 -30.58 -19.95 -23.35
N LEU A 11 -31.57 -19.15 -23.78
CA LEU A 11 -31.38 -17.70 -23.97
C LEU A 11 -31.18 -16.97 -22.63
N PHE A 12 -31.91 -17.38 -21.58
CA PHE A 12 -31.80 -16.77 -20.26
C PHE A 12 -30.46 -17.09 -19.57
N ILE A 13 -29.94 -18.30 -19.75
CA ILE A 13 -28.64 -18.74 -19.21
C ILE A 13 -27.48 -17.99 -19.88
N MET A 14 -27.61 -17.66 -21.17
CA MET A 14 -26.57 -16.95 -21.92
C MET A 14 -26.44 -15.46 -21.49
N VAL A 15 -27.54 -14.83 -21.05
CA VAL A 15 -27.54 -13.44 -20.57
C VAL A 15 -26.93 -13.31 -19.16
N LEU A 16 -27.05 -14.34 -18.31
CA LEU A 16 -26.46 -14.36 -16.95
C LEU A 16 -24.91 -14.47 -16.95
N LEU A 17 -24.31 -15.01 -18.01
CA LEU A 17 -22.85 -15.16 -18.13
C LEU A 17 -22.12 -13.86 -18.49
N LEU A 18 -22.82 -12.82 -18.94
CA LEU A 18 -22.23 -11.53 -19.34
C LEU A 18 -22.15 -10.49 -18.21
N ALA A 19 -22.73 -10.76 -17.03
CA ALA A 19 -22.78 -9.80 -15.93
C ALA A 19 -21.59 -9.89 -14.94
N ALA A 20 -20.57 -10.71 -15.22
CA ALA A 20 -19.50 -11.04 -14.27
C ALA A 20 -18.26 -10.13 -14.31
N CYS A 21 -18.24 -9.08 -15.13
CA CYS A 21 -17.10 -8.15 -15.21
C CYS A 21 -17.42 -6.77 -14.60
N THR A 22 -17.98 -6.72 -13.39
CA THR A 22 -17.83 -5.50 -12.58
C THR A 22 -16.41 -5.49 -12.05
N GLY A 23 -15.48 -4.91 -12.80
CA GLY A 23 -14.16 -4.58 -12.28
C GLY A 23 -14.36 -3.66 -11.08
N THR A 24 -14.20 -4.19 -9.88
CA THR A 24 -14.09 -3.36 -8.68
C THR A 24 -12.83 -2.55 -8.86
N VAL A 25 -12.96 -1.24 -9.07
CA VAL A 25 -11.85 -0.30 -8.99
C VAL A 25 -11.23 -0.50 -7.61
N GLN A 26 -10.05 -1.09 -7.58
CA GLN A 26 -9.34 -1.39 -6.36
C GLN A 26 -8.73 -0.07 -5.92
N GLU A 27 -9.44 0.68 -5.07
CA GLU A 27 -8.94 1.93 -4.51
C GLU A 27 -7.62 1.64 -3.79
N THR A 28 -6.52 2.16 -4.34
CA THR A 28 -5.21 2.03 -3.71
C THR A 28 -5.26 2.85 -2.41
N PRO A 29 -5.00 2.24 -1.24
CA PRO A 29 -5.15 2.93 0.04
C PRO A 29 -4.17 4.09 0.17
N PRO A 30 -4.60 5.28 0.64
CA PRO A 30 -3.75 6.47 0.66
C PRO A 30 -2.42 6.20 1.38
N PRO A 31 -1.31 6.78 0.91
CA PRO A 31 0.00 6.48 1.45
C PRO A 31 0.09 7.02 2.87
N LEU A 32 0.63 6.21 3.78
CA LEU A 32 0.88 6.65 5.15
C LEU A 32 2.25 7.33 5.19
N THR A 33 2.31 8.65 5.35
CA THR A 33 3.58 9.40 5.29
C THR A 33 4.37 9.33 6.60
N ILE A 34 5.66 9.66 6.54
CA ILE A 34 6.49 9.73 7.76
C ILE A 34 5.98 10.82 8.73
N PRO A 35 5.60 12.03 8.30
CA PRO A 35 4.95 13.01 9.19
C PRO A 35 3.66 12.50 9.83
N GLN A 36 2.85 11.72 9.11
CA GLN A 36 1.66 11.08 9.69
C GLN A 36 2.04 10.05 10.75
N ILE A 37 3.06 9.21 10.52
CA ILE A 37 3.57 8.26 11.53
C ILE A 37 4.06 8.99 12.78
N ILE A 38 4.75 10.13 12.63
CA ILE A 38 5.15 10.98 13.75
C ILE A 38 3.91 11.51 14.49
N ALA A 39 2.90 11.99 13.76
CA ALA A 39 1.66 12.50 14.37
C ALA A 39 0.92 11.41 15.17
N LEU A 40 0.77 10.20 14.62
CA LEU A 40 0.16 9.06 15.31
C LEU A 40 0.94 8.68 16.58
N SER A 41 2.28 8.67 16.50
CA SER A 41 3.14 8.40 17.65
C SER A 41 2.95 9.46 18.75
N ARG A 42 2.88 10.74 18.39
CA ARG A 42 2.63 11.85 19.33
C ARG A 42 1.22 11.83 19.93
N GLN A 43 0.24 11.28 19.21
CA GLN A 43 -1.11 11.06 19.71
C GLN A 43 -1.20 9.89 20.71
N GLY A 44 -0.10 9.15 20.91
CA GLY A 44 -0.03 8.02 21.83
C GLY A 44 -0.56 6.71 21.24
N GLU A 45 -0.70 6.62 19.92
CA GLU A 45 -1.09 5.38 19.27
C GLU A 45 -0.02 4.29 19.49
N SER A 46 -0.45 3.04 19.71
CA SER A 46 0.49 1.98 20.04
C SER A 46 1.36 1.60 18.83
N ALA A 47 2.57 1.11 19.08
CA ALA A 47 3.46 0.64 18.02
C ALA A 47 2.78 -0.42 17.12
N SER A 48 1.98 -1.31 17.70
CA SER A 48 1.22 -2.34 16.97
C SER A 48 0.19 -1.76 16.01
N GLU A 49 -0.54 -0.72 16.42
CA GLU A 49 -1.55 -0.06 15.59
C GLU A 49 -0.88 0.71 14.44
N ILE A 50 0.20 1.44 14.73
CA ILE A 50 0.97 2.15 13.70
C ILE A 50 1.53 1.14 12.67
N ILE A 51 2.10 0.01 13.12
CA ILE A 51 2.57 -1.06 12.23
C ILE A 51 1.43 -1.64 11.38
N ALA A 52 0.24 -1.82 11.96
CA ALA A 52 -0.92 -2.30 11.21
C ALA A 52 -1.34 -1.31 10.12
N ARG A 53 -1.33 -0.01 10.40
CA ARG A 53 -1.59 1.05 9.41
C ARG A 53 -0.54 1.07 8.30
N ILE A 54 0.75 0.99 8.65
CA ILE A 54 1.83 0.89 7.65
C ILE A 54 1.62 -0.31 6.72
N ARG A 55 1.23 -1.46 7.29
CA ARG A 55 0.96 -2.66 6.48
C ARG A 55 -0.23 -2.45 5.54
N ALA A 56 -1.29 -1.82 6.04
CA ALA A 56 -2.51 -1.57 5.27
C ALA A 56 -2.32 -0.55 4.15
N SER A 57 -1.40 0.42 4.31
CA SER A 57 -1.13 1.42 3.27
C SER A 57 -0.23 0.92 2.15
N HIS A 58 0.37 -0.27 2.29
CA HIS A 58 1.34 -0.84 1.35
C HIS A 58 2.54 0.07 1.02
N THR A 59 2.78 1.11 1.83
CA THR A 59 3.82 2.09 1.60
C THR A 59 5.19 1.55 2.01
N LEU A 60 6.18 1.67 1.13
CA LEU A 60 7.58 1.40 1.43
C LEU A 60 8.29 2.71 1.75
N TYR A 61 9.27 2.65 2.65
CA TYR A 61 10.07 3.81 3.04
C TYR A 61 11.54 3.49 2.96
N ARG A 62 12.32 4.40 2.37
CA ARG A 62 13.78 4.36 2.40
C ARG A 62 14.28 5.44 3.36
N LEU A 63 14.58 5.03 4.59
CA LEU A 63 15.07 5.93 5.63
C LEU A 63 16.59 6.06 5.59
N LEU A 64 17.08 7.29 5.61
CA LEU A 64 18.47 7.65 5.82
C LEU A 64 18.86 7.56 7.31
N PRO A 65 20.15 7.37 7.66
CA PRO A 65 20.59 7.30 9.06
C PRO A 65 20.17 8.50 9.91
N ASN A 66 20.27 9.72 9.38
CA ASN A 66 19.84 10.94 10.07
C ASN A 66 18.32 11.03 10.27
N GLN A 67 17.54 10.44 9.37
CA GLN A 67 16.08 10.37 9.48
C GLN A 67 15.66 9.37 10.56
N ILE A 68 16.35 8.23 10.68
CA ILE A 68 16.12 7.26 11.76
C ILE A 68 16.33 7.93 13.13
N GLU A 69 17.43 8.66 13.31
CA GLU A 69 17.68 9.40 14.56
C GLU A 69 16.63 10.48 14.81
N ARG A 70 16.14 11.13 13.75
CA ARG A 70 15.04 12.10 13.87
C ARG A 70 13.78 11.42 14.37
N LEU A 71 13.37 10.28 13.79
CA LEU A 71 12.16 9.57 14.22
C LEU A 71 12.21 9.17 15.69
N ARG A 72 13.36 8.70 16.17
CA ARG A 72 13.56 8.42 17.60
C ARG A 72 13.35 9.66 18.46
N ARG A 73 13.97 10.79 18.09
CA ARG A 73 13.79 12.07 18.81
C ARG A 73 12.36 12.58 18.80
N GLU A 74 11.63 12.31 17.72
CA GLU A 74 10.23 12.71 17.54
C GLU A 74 9.24 11.79 18.28
N GLY A 75 9.74 10.77 18.99
CA GLY A 75 8.94 9.87 19.82
C GLY A 75 8.32 8.70 19.05
N VAL A 76 8.76 8.41 17.83
CA VAL A 76 8.33 7.22 17.10
C VAL A 76 8.86 5.96 17.80
N PRO A 77 8.01 4.98 18.15
CA PRO A 77 8.46 3.78 18.84
C PRO A 77 9.52 3.00 18.04
N GLU A 78 10.56 2.50 18.71
CA GLU A 78 11.65 1.75 18.05
C GLU A 78 11.12 0.56 17.24
N ALA A 79 10.09 -0.13 17.73
CA ALA A 79 9.46 -1.25 17.03
C ALA A 79 8.88 -0.85 15.66
N VAL A 80 8.37 0.38 15.52
CA VAL A 80 7.86 0.93 14.25
C VAL A 80 9.02 1.21 13.30
N ILE A 81 10.08 1.87 13.79
CA ILE A 81 11.29 2.18 13.01
C ILE A 81 11.94 0.89 12.51
N ASP A 82 12.07 -0.11 13.38
CA ASP A 82 12.60 -1.43 13.05
C ASP A 82 11.74 -2.15 12.01
N TYR A 83 10.41 -2.05 12.13
CA TYR A 83 9.48 -2.62 11.15
C TYR A 83 9.70 -1.99 9.77
N ILE A 84 9.76 -0.66 9.68
CA ILE A 84 10.02 0.06 8.42
C ILE A 84 11.34 -0.40 7.79
N GLN A 85 12.42 -0.44 8.57
CA GLN A 85 13.73 -0.88 8.08
C GLN A 85 13.72 -2.34 7.61
N ARG A 86 13.02 -3.23 8.32
CA ARG A 86 12.86 -4.64 7.90
C ARG A 86 12.08 -4.74 6.60
N GLN A 87 10.98 -3.99 6.46
CA GLN A 87 10.17 -3.95 5.24
C GLN A 87 11.00 -3.48 4.05
N TYR A 88 11.77 -2.39 4.18
CA TYR A 88 12.71 -1.94 3.15
C TYR A 88 13.67 -3.05 2.71
N ARG A 89 14.36 -3.70 3.67
CA ARG A 89 15.31 -4.79 3.36
C ARG A 89 14.63 -5.98 2.69
N GLN A 90 13.39 -6.29 3.05
CA GLN A 90 12.61 -7.35 2.42
C GLN A 90 12.18 -6.96 1.00
N ALA A 91 11.74 -5.72 0.81
CA ALA A 91 11.33 -5.19 -0.48
C ALA A 91 12.49 -5.19 -1.48
N VAL A 92 13.66 -4.66 -1.12
CA VAL A 92 14.86 -4.67 -1.99
C VAL A 92 15.32 -6.09 -2.35
N ARG A 93 15.15 -7.07 -1.45
CA ARG A 93 15.45 -8.48 -1.77
C ARG A 93 14.45 -9.09 -2.75
N ARG A 94 13.17 -8.66 -2.67
CA ARG A 94 12.08 -9.16 -3.51
C ARG A 94 12.08 -8.49 -4.88
N TYR A 95 12.42 -7.21 -4.91
CA TYR A 95 12.34 -6.25 -6.01
C TYR A 95 13.69 -5.51 -6.08
N PRO A 96 14.70 -6.08 -6.77
CA PRO A 96 16.04 -5.50 -6.87
C PRO A 96 16.09 -4.08 -7.45
N GLU A 97 15.10 -3.70 -8.26
CA GLU A 97 14.90 -2.35 -8.81
C GLU A 97 14.82 -1.27 -7.72
N LEU A 98 14.31 -1.60 -6.53
CA LEU A 98 14.23 -0.69 -5.40
C LEU A 98 15.61 -0.34 -4.80
N ASN A 99 16.71 -0.94 -5.26
CA ASN A 99 18.05 -0.41 -4.94
C ASN A 99 18.31 0.92 -5.63
N ASP A 100 17.76 1.12 -6.84
CA ASP A 100 17.91 2.36 -7.59
C ASP A 100 17.10 3.47 -6.92
N TRP A 101 17.68 4.66 -6.84
CA TRP A 101 17.01 5.85 -6.34
C TRP A 101 15.87 6.32 -7.25
N GLU A 102 15.93 6.01 -8.55
CA GLU A 102 14.88 6.36 -9.53
C GLU A 102 13.55 5.64 -9.26
N SER A 103 13.57 4.54 -8.50
CA SER A 103 12.37 3.80 -8.09
C SER A 103 11.68 4.39 -6.84
N TRP A 104 12.20 5.49 -6.30
CA TRP A 104 11.66 6.15 -5.10
C TRP A 104 11.23 7.57 -5.41
N ILE A 105 10.16 8.04 -4.75
CA ILE A 105 9.78 9.45 -4.78
C ILE A 105 10.21 10.14 -3.51
N LEU A 106 10.81 11.31 -3.69
CA LEU A 106 11.02 12.26 -2.62
C LEU A 106 9.76 13.09 -2.38
N TYR A 107 9.14 12.93 -1.23
CA TYR A 107 8.01 13.74 -0.78
C TYR A 107 8.24 14.19 0.66
N GLU A 108 8.05 15.48 0.95
CA GLU A 108 8.28 16.07 2.29
C GLU A 108 9.64 15.69 2.93
N GLY A 109 10.67 15.49 2.10
CA GLY A 109 12.00 15.12 2.56
C GLY A 109 12.20 13.65 2.94
N TYR A 110 11.29 12.76 2.57
CA TYR A 110 11.39 11.30 2.75
C TYR A 110 11.15 10.54 1.44
N TRP A 111 11.72 9.35 1.34
CA TRP A 111 11.66 8.51 0.14
C TRP A 111 10.61 7.42 0.27
N TYR A 112 9.69 7.36 -0.69
CA TYR A 112 8.57 6.42 -0.71
C TYR A 112 8.53 5.61 -2.01
N ALA A 113 7.97 4.41 -1.93
CA ALA A 113 7.67 3.57 -3.08
C ALA A 113 6.49 2.66 -2.75
N THR A 114 5.90 2.05 -3.77
CA THR A 114 5.00 0.90 -3.60
C THR A 114 5.57 -0.35 -4.26
N PRO A 115 5.28 -1.55 -3.74
CA PRO A 115 5.79 -2.80 -4.31
C PRO A 115 5.31 -3.12 -5.73
N ASP A 116 4.23 -2.47 -6.19
CA ASP A 116 3.57 -2.67 -7.48
C ASP A 116 4.00 -1.65 -8.56
N GLY A 117 4.97 -0.78 -8.26
CA GLY A 117 5.66 0.04 -9.26
C GLY A 117 4.99 1.37 -9.58
N GLY A 118 4.23 1.93 -8.64
CA GLY A 118 3.46 3.15 -8.86
C GLY A 118 3.82 4.28 -7.91
N ALA A 119 4.94 4.94 -8.18
CA ALA A 119 5.29 6.20 -7.55
C ALA A 119 4.27 7.32 -7.95
N ASP A 120 3.95 7.35 -9.23
CA ASP A 120 3.03 8.23 -9.93
C ASP A 120 1.58 8.22 -9.41
N VAL A 121 1.12 7.14 -8.77
CA VAL A 121 -0.29 6.97 -8.40
C VAL A 121 -0.72 7.85 -7.21
N TRP A 122 0.20 8.48 -6.49
CA TRP A 122 -0.09 9.06 -5.16
C TRP A 122 0.00 10.57 -5.05
N LEU A 123 0.65 11.25 -5.99
CA LEU A 123 1.01 12.67 -5.84
C LEU A 123 0.33 13.59 -6.87
N GLU A 124 -0.71 13.11 -7.53
CA GLU A 124 -1.62 13.93 -8.33
C GLU A 124 -2.82 14.41 -7.51
N GLU A 125 -2.62 15.25 -6.50
CA GLU A 125 -3.68 16.16 -5.97
C GLU A 125 -3.11 17.52 -5.55
#